data_AF-A0A8I0JBI3-F1
#
_entry.id   AF-A0A8I0JBI3-F1
#
_cell.length_a   1.000
_cell.length_b   1.000
_cell.length_c   1.000
_cell.angle_alpha   90.00
_cell.angle_beta   90.00
_cell.angle_gamma   90.00
#
_symmetry.space_group_name_H-M   'P 1'
#
loop_
_entity.id
_entity.type
_entity.pdbx_description
1 polymer ?
#
loop_
_entity_poly.entity_id
_entity_poly.type
_entity_poly.pdbx_seq_one_letter_code
_entity_poly.pdbx_strand_id
1 'polypeptide(L)'
;MIVWYYAAGKDQKGPVDDDEIRGLIKSGQINRETFVWHEGMDAWQRAADHPDLSKAFSTPPPLPVASPPKLPSPIFDPPVVRPGVEIASRPWPRFWARFIDNLIFVPLFGFGIGLWAVLYAPDIYLQIVTMNGVLFGVLLLPLVALFLALCMIVVGTTPGKAVVGVRVVVPQGHSRIGFYLSREFKVWVAGLGLGIPFVALFTQVRQYRLLAAGKAASYDEGNPEIIANPSKVRLAASIVVVSALFTGNVILRAEDQKAETNLNATQAWLNPVTDKTATIGKTWQAQEMKTNSGRAFYFASNELLAEAILGYERFPSDGVQAAAYADAIKAAVASDVSIDTEWRSVSVQGMPALRATGKSVKYTDSIVEVTIAVKGRDAWRTLVFARGNSPAQSAEKDKFVQAMFGTAN
;
A
#
# COMPACT_ATOMS: atom_id res chain seq x y z
N MET A 1 1.76 -77.50 -17.91
CA MET A 1 2.25 -76.22 -17.38
C MET A 1 3.47 -75.88 -18.20
N ILE A 2 3.44 -74.79 -18.98
CA ILE A 2 4.57 -74.41 -19.82
C ILE A 2 5.61 -73.77 -18.91
N VAL A 3 6.84 -74.25 -19.01
CA VAL A 3 7.95 -73.78 -18.18
C VAL A 3 8.84 -72.91 -19.04
N TRP A 4 9.00 -71.66 -18.61
CA TRP A 4 9.67 -70.62 -19.34
C TRP A 4 11.06 -70.30 -18.77
N TYR A 5 11.93 -69.85 -19.66
CA TYR A 5 13.24 -69.28 -19.35
C TYR A 5 13.37 -67.95 -20.09
N TYR A 6 14.09 -67.00 -19.50
CA TYR A 6 14.32 -65.68 -20.06
C TYR A 6 15.78 -65.24 -19.90
N ALA A 7 16.26 -64.41 -20.84
CA ALA A 7 17.59 -63.85 -20.80
C ALA A 7 17.63 -62.59 -19.92
N ALA A 8 18.46 -62.60 -18.88
CA ALA A 8 18.75 -61.46 -18.03
C ALA A 8 20.20 -61.02 -18.27
N GLY A 9 20.41 -60.12 -19.23
CA GLY A 9 21.77 -59.74 -19.66
C GLY A 9 22.42 -60.87 -20.46
N LYS A 10 23.51 -61.46 -19.92
CA LYS A 10 24.19 -62.62 -20.53
C LYS A 10 23.80 -63.97 -19.90
N ASP A 11 22.99 -63.95 -18.84
CA ASP A 11 22.63 -65.14 -18.09
C ASP A 11 21.19 -65.60 -18.41
N GLN A 12 20.98 -66.91 -18.41
CA GLN A 12 19.66 -67.53 -18.49
C GLN A 12 19.04 -67.63 -17.09
N LYS A 13 17.79 -67.19 -16.94
CA LYS A 13 16.98 -67.28 -15.71
C LYS A 13 15.73 -68.11 -15.96
N GLY A 14 15.32 -68.87 -14.95
CA GLY A 14 14.22 -69.84 -14.99
C GLY A 14 14.60 -71.13 -14.26
N PRO A 15 13.73 -72.15 -14.20
CA PRO A 15 12.39 -72.19 -14.77
C PRO A 15 11.38 -71.30 -14.03
N VAL A 16 10.52 -70.59 -14.78
CA VAL A 16 9.35 -69.86 -14.27
C VAL A 16 8.09 -70.36 -14.95
N ASP A 17 6.94 -70.28 -14.30
CA ASP A 17 5.66 -70.68 -14.93
C ASP A 17 5.05 -69.55 -15.78
N ASP A 18 3.91 -69.82 -16.43
CA ASP A 18 3.23 -68.86 -17.32
C ASP A 18 2.72 -67.62 -16.58
N ASP A 19 2.31 -67.75 -15.32
CA ASP A 19 1.82 -66.62 -14.52
C ASP A 19 2.98 -65.75 -14.03
N GLU A 20 4.08 -66.39 -13.63
CA GLU A 20 5.30 -65.74 -13.18
C GLU A 20 5.97 -64.96 -14.32
N ILE A 21 6.07 -65.54 -15.53
CA ILE A 21 6.65 -64.80 -16.68
C ILE A 21 5.79 -63.60 -17.09
N ARG A 22 4.45 -63.71 -17.01
CA ARG A 22 3.55 -62.56 -17.22
C ARG A 22 3.68 -61.52 -16.11
N GLY A 23 3.93 -61.95 -14.87
CA GLY A 23 4.27 -61.08 -13.75
C GLY A 23 5.56 -60.27 -14.01
N LEU A 24 6.60 -60.93 -14.52
CA LEU A 24 7.88 -60.30 -14.89
C LEU A 24 7.76 -59.32 -16.07
N ILE A 25 6.84 -59.57 -17.00
CA ILE A 25 6.49 -58.63 -18.07
C ILE A 25 5.79 -57.39 -17.49
N LYS A 26 4.82 -57.59 -16.59
CA LYS A 26 4.09 -56.49 -15.93
C LYS A 26 4.99 -55.62 -15.04
N SER A 27 5.98 -56.22 -14.38
CA SER A 27 6.94 -55.48 -13.53
C SER A 27 8.01 -54.73 -14.34
N GLY A 28 8.08 -54.94 -15.66
CA GLY A 28 9.06 -54.31 -16.55
C GLY A 28 10.44 -54.97 -16.51
N GLN A 29 10.59 -56.10 -15.81
CA GLN A 29 11.84 -56.86 -15.74
C GLN A 29 12.12 -57.64 -17.04
N ILE A 30 11.06 -58.06 -17.73
CA ILE A 30 11.11 -58.58 -19.10
C ILE A 30 10.47 -57.53 -20.02
N ASN A 31 11.22 -57.05 -21.00
CA ASN A 31 10.73 -56.10 -21.99
C ASN A 31 10.50 -56.80 -23.33
N ARG A 32 10.01 -56.05 -24.33
CA ARG A 32 9.68 -56.58 -25.66
C ARG A 32 10.86 -57.25 -26.38
N GLU A 33 12.08 -56.84 -26.06
CA GLU A 33 13.31 -57.30 -26.71
C GLU A 33 14.00 -58.44 -25.97
N THR A 34 13.56 -58.75 -24.74
CA THR A 34 14.08 -59.85 -23.94
C THR A 34 13.84 -61.18 -24.65
N PHE A 35 14.89 -61.99 -24.77
CA PHE A 35 14.77 -63.34 -25.32
C PHE A 35 14.16 -64.28 -24.29
N VAL A 36 13.18 -65.06 -24.73
CA VAL A 36 12.46 -66.06 -23.96
C VAL A 36 12.47 -67.39 -24.70
N TRP A 37 12.43 -68.48 -23.95
CA TRP A 37 12.40 -69.84 -24.48
C TRP A 37 11.60 -70.74 -23.54
N HIS A 38 10.89 -71.70 -24.09
CA HIS A 38 10.28 -72.79 -23.33
C HIS A 38 10.49 -74.12 -24.04
N GLU A 39 10.30 -75.20 -23.30
CA GLU A 39 10.38 -76.56 -23.84
C GLU A 39 9.37 -76.74 -24.98
N GLY A 40 9.87 -77.06 -26.19
CA GLY A 40 9.10 -77.11 -27.43
C GLY A 40 9.43 -76.02 -28.47
N MET A 41 10.29 -75.06 -28.14
CA MET A 41 10.79 -74.07 -29.10
C MET A 41 12.14 -74.47 -29.70
N ASP A 42 12.30 -74.29 -31.01
CA ASP A 42 13.57 -74.59 -31.71
C ASP A 42 14.71 -73.63 -31.36
N ALA A 43 14.38 -72.39 -31.00
CA ALA A 43 15.36 -71.36 -30.65
C ALA A 43 14.74 -70.30 -29.71
N TRP A 44 15.60 -69.55 -29.02
CA TRP A 44 15.20 -68.37 -28.25
C TRP A 44 14.53 -67.33 -29.16
N GLN A 45 13.39 -66.80 -28.73
CA GLN A 45 12.66 -65.75 -29.47
C GLN A 45 12.47 -64.52 -28.61
N ARG A 46 12.28 -63.35 -29.21
CA ARG A 46 11.99 -62.12 -28.45
C ARG A 46 10.58 -62.22 -27.88
N ALA A 47 10.39 -61.76 -26.64
CA ALA A 47 9.11 -61.87 -25.94
C ALA A 47 7.94 -61.22 -26.69
N ALA A 48 8.19 -60.17 -27.49
CA ALA A 48 7.17 -59.52 -28.32
C ALA A 48 6.75 -60.34 -29.56
N ASP A 49 7.64 -61.19 -30.07
CA ASP A 49 7.40 -61.99 -31.29
C ASP A 49 6.70 -63.32 -30.96
N HIS A 50 6.72 -63.73 -29.69
CA HIS A 50 6.03 -64.95 -29.25
C HIS A 50 4.51 -64.74 -29.16
N PRO A 51 3.67 -65.57 -29.82
CA PRO A 51 2.22 -65.41 -29.87
C PRO A 51 1.57 -65.32 -28.48
N ASP A 52 2.02 -66.12 -27.52
CA ASP A 52 1.42 -66.21 -26.18
C ASP A 52 1.80 -65.06 -25.23
N LEU A 53 2.91 -64.37 -25.50
CA LEU A 53 3.43 -63.28 -24.66
C LEU A 53 3.21 -61.89 -25.28
N SER A 54 3.09 -61.81 -26.61
CA SER A 54 2.78 -60.58 -27.35
C SER A 54 1.58 -59.81 -26.78
N LYS A 55 0.52 -60.52 -26.39
CA LYS A 55 -0.71 -59.94 -25.81
C LYS A 55 -0.49 -59.33 -24.42
N ALA A 56 0.50 -59.80 -23.67
CA ALA A 56 0.84 -59.27 -22.36
C ALA A 56 1.52 -57.88 -22.46
N PHE A 57 2.06 -57.52 -23.63
CA PHE A 57 2.64 -56.20 -23.91
C PHE A 57 1.64 -55.17 -24.46
N SER A 58 0.38 -55.57 -24.64
CA SER A 58 -0.70 -54.66 -25.04
C SER A 58 -1.23 -53.93 -23.82
N THR A 59 -0.81 -52.67 -23.65
CA THR A 59 -1.44 -51.80 -22.65
C THR A 59 -2.89 -51.52 -23.07
N PRO A 60 -3.87 -51.64 -22.16
CA PRO A 60 -5.24 -51.21 -22.45
C PRO A 60 -5.23 -49.74 -22.89
N PRO A 61 -6.14 -49.33 -23.80
CA PRO A 61 -6.23 -47.94 -24.23
C PRO A 61 -6.40 -47.04 -23.00
N PRO A 62 -5.75 -45.86 -22.98
CA PRO A 62 -5.87 -44.94 -21.85
C PRO A 62 -7.35 -44.63 -21.64
N LEU A 63 -7.80 -44.77 -20.39
CA LEU A 63 -9.11 -44.28 -19.97
C LEU A 63 -9.25 -42.82 -20.45
N PRO A 64 -10.42 -42.41 -20.99
CA PRO A 64 -10.63 -41.02 -21.36
C PRO A 64 -10.41 -40.19 -20.09
N VAL A 65 -9.29 -39.45 -20.07
CA VAL A 65 -9.02 -38.49 -19.01
C VAL A 65 -10.15 -37.48 -19.13
N ALA A 66 -11.11 -37.55 -18.21
CA ALA A 66 -12.06 -36.47 -18.01
C ALA A 66 -11.21 -35.21 -17.91
N SER A 67 -11.28 -34.38 -18.95
CA SER A 67 -10.57 -33.12 -18.96
C SER A 67 -10.98 -32.41 -17.68
N PRO A 68 -10.04 -31.93 -16.83
CA PRO A 68 -10.43 -31.07 -15.73
C PRO A 68 -11.34 -29.99 -16.31
N PRO A 69 -12.44 -29.61 -15.62
CA PRO A 69 -13.42 -28.69 -16.17
C PRO A 69 -12.68 -27.54 -16.82
N LYS A 70 -12.89 -27.36 -18.14
CA LYS A 70 -12.31 -26.24 -18.88
C LYS A 70 -12.82 -25.00 -18.17
N LEU A 71 -11.98 -24.43 -17.32
CA LEU A 71 -12.13 -23.06 -16.86
C LEU A 71 -12.34 -22.22 -18.13
N PRO A 72 -13.21 -21.20 -18.10
CA PRO A 72 -13.39 -20.32 -19.24
C PRO A 72 -12.02 -19.91 -19.75
N SER A 73 -11.79 -20.10 -21.05
CA SER A 73 -10.60 -19.61 -21.72
C SER A 73 -10.39 -18.17 -21.30
N PRO A 74 -9.15 -17.75 -20.96
CA PRO A 74 -8.90 -16.35 -20.68
C PRO A 74 -9.49 -15.51 -21.82
N ILE A 75 -10.03 -14.34 -21.50
CA ILE A 75 -10.66 -13.41 -22.46
C ILE A 75 -9.71 -13.10 -23.65
N PHE A 76 -8.41 -13.37 -23.48
CA PHE A 76 -7.40 -13.35 -24.52
C PHE A 76 -6.72 -14.72 -24.66
N ASP A 77 -6.77 -15.28 -25.87
CA ASP A 77 -5.94 -16.43 -26.23
C ASP A 77 -4.45 -16.07 -26.13
N PRO A 78 -3.59 -16.95 -25.59
CA PRO A 78 -2.16 -16.72 -25.60
C PRO A 78 -1.67 -16.67 -27.06
N PRO A 79 -0.88 -15.66 -27.46
CA PRO A 79 -0.32 -15.63 -28.80
C PRO A 79 0.54 -16.87 -29.02
N VAL A 80 0.31 -17.54 -30.16
CA VAL A 80 1.11 -18.69 -30.61
C VAL A 80 2.58 -18.27 -30.63
N VAL A 81 3.41 -18.96 -29.84
CA VAL A 81 4.86 -18.79 -29.83
C VAL A 81 5.36 -19.14 -31.24
N ARG A 82 5.80 -18.14 -31.99
CA ARG A 82 6.46 -18.38 -33.29
C ARG A 82 7.83 -18.99 -32.98
N PRO A 83 8.17 -20.16 -33.55
CA PRO A 83 9.50 -20.72 -33.40
C PRO A 83 10.53 -19.71 -33.95
N GLY A 84 11.51 -19.33 -33.13
CA GLY A 84 12.58 -18.40 -33.50
C GLY A 84 12.62 -17.05 -32.76
N VAL A 85 11.69 -16.77 -31.84
CA VAL A 85 11.81 -15.61 -30.94
C VAL A 85 12.38 -16.08 -29.61
N GLU A 86 13.69 -16.34 -29.57
CA GLU A 86 14.44 -16.39 -28.31
C GLU A 86 14.44 -14.99 -27.70
N ILE A 87 13.72 -14.81 -26.60
CA ILE A 87 13.89 -13.62 -25.78
C ILE A 87 14.57 -14.07 -24.48
N ALA A 88 15.89 -13.94 -24.49
CA ALA A 88 16.69 -13.94 -23.28
C ALA A 88 16.09 -12.92 -22.29
N SER A 89 15.64 -13.42 -21.15
CA SER A 89 14.98 -12.63 -20.12
C SER A 89 15.89 -11.50 -19.60
N ARG A 90 15.57 -10.24 -19.94
CA ARG A 90 16.37 -9.07 -19.55
C ARG A 90 16.10 -8.66 -18.08
N PRO A 91 17.13 -8.28 -17.29
CA PRO A 91 16.96 -7.91 -15.88
C PRO A 91 16.00 -6.72 -15.66
N TRP A 92 16.20 -5.63 -16.41
CA TRP A 92 15.52 -4.36 -16.19
C TRP A 92 14.00 -4.42 -16.40
N PRO A 93 13.45 -5.04 -17.47
CA PRO A 93 12.01 -5.18 -17.63
C PRO A 93 11.29 -5.83 -16.43
N ARG A 94 11.91 -6.84 -15.80
CA ARG A 94 11.34 -7.52 -14.64
C ARG A 94 11.35 -6.64 -13.40
N PHE A 95 12.46 -5.94 -13.18
CA PHE A 95 12.57 -4.96 -12.10
C PHE A 95 11.49 -3.88 -12.23
N TRP A 96 11.37 -3.25 -13.41
CA TRP A 96 10.40 -2.19 -13.64
C TRP A 96 8.95 -2.68 -13.52
N ALA A 97 8.63 -3.87 -14.04
CA ALA A 97 7.31 -4.44 -13.87
C ALA A 97 6.94 -4.58 -12.39
N ARG A 98 7.85 -5.09 -11.56
CA ARG A 98 7.60 -5.23 -10.12
C ARG A 98 7.57 -3.89 -9.39
N PHE A 99 8.44 -2.96 -9.78
CA PHE A 99 8.47 -1.62 -9.21
C PHE A 99 7.14 -0.90 -9.43
N ILE A 100 6.60 -0.92 -10.65
CA ILE A 100 5.30 -0.34 -11.00
C ILE A 100 4.17 -1.02 -10.21
N ASP A 101 4.14 -2.35 -10.16
CA ASP A 101 3.12 -3.08 -9.40
C ASP A 101 3.13 -2.66 -7.92
N ASN A 102 4.30 -2.61 -7.28
CA ASN A 102 4.41 -2.17 -5.88
C ASN A 102 4.03 -0.69 -5.69
N LEU A 103 4.44 0.18 -6.62
CA LEU A 103 4.14 1.61 -6.59
C LEU A 103 2.63 1.89 -6.65
N ILE A 104 1.86 1.04 -7.33
CA ILE A 104 0.40 1.15 -7.43
C ILE A 104 -0.27 0.48 -6.22
N PHE A 105 0.06 -0.79 -5.95
CA PHE A 105 -0.75 -1.60 -5.03
C PHE A 105 -0.41 -1.43 -3.56
N VAL A 106 0.82 -1.06 -3.20
CA VAL A 106 1.16 -0.76 -1.80
C VAL A 106 0.35 0.44 -1.29
N PRO A 107 0.33 1.62 -1.95
CA PRO A 107 -0.49 2.73 -1.47
C PRO A 107 -1.99 2.46 -1.62
N LEU A 108 -2.42 1.75 -2.67
CA LEU A 108 -3.84 1.42 -2.85
C LEU A 108 -4.39 0.55 -1.71
N PHE A 109 -3.66 -0.51 -1.33
CA PHE A 109 -4.06 -1.33 -0.18
C PHE A 109 -3.86 -0.61 1.15
N GLY A 110 -2.80 0.18 1.29
CA GLY A 110 -2.60 1.02 2.48
C GLY A 110 -3.77 1.97 2.70
N PHE A 111 -4.24 2.65 1.66
CA PHE A 111 -5.41 3.52 1.70
C PHE A 111 -6.68 2.75 2.01
N GLY A 112 -6.94 1.63 1.32
CA GLY A 112 -8.14 0.83 1.55
C GLY A 112 -8.22 0.28 2.98
N ILE A 113 -7.10 -0.23 3.52
CA ILE A 113 -7.00 -0.72 4.89
C ILE A 113 -7.13 0.44 5.88
N GLY A 114 -6.50 1.58 5.63
CA GLY A 114 -6.61 2.77 6.48
C GLY A 114 -8.04 3.31 6.55
N LEU A 115 -8.72 3.39 5.40
CA LEU A 115 -10.12 3.82 5.31
C LEU A 115 -11.06 2.83 6.01
N TRP A 116 -10.84 1.53 5.84
CA TRP A 116 -11.60 0.53 6.59
C TRP A 116 -11.34 0.65 8.10
N ALA A 117 -10.08 0.80 8.50
CA ALA A 117 -9.69 0.90 9.90
C ALA A 117 -10.29 2.15 10.57
N VAL A 118 -10.27 3.31 9.92
CA VAL A 118 -10.85 4.53 10.52
C VAL A 118 -12.37 4.42 10.72
N LEU A 119 -13.07 3.67 9.84
CA LEU A 119 -14.52 3.50 9.92
C LEU A 119 -14.96 2.41 10.91
N TYR A 120 -14.18 1.33 11.04
CA TYR A 120 -14.63 0.12 11.75
C TYR A 120 -13.71 -0.31 12.89
N ALA A 121 -12.45 0.15 12.94
CA ALA A 121 -11.46 -0.24 13.94
C ALA A 121 -10.51 0.92 14.34
N PRO A 122 -11.01 1.94 15.07
CA PRO A 122 -10.25 3.14 15.40
C PRO A 122 -8.91 2.88 16.11
N ASP A 123 -8.86 1.87 17.00
CA ASP A 123 -7.62 1.51 17.70
C ASP A 123 -6.56 0.95 16.74
N ILE A 124 -6.97 0.14 15.76
CA ILE A 124 -6.08 -0.38 14.71
C ILE A 124 -5.60 0.77 13.82
N TYR A 125 -6.49 1.71 13.48
CA TYR A 125 -6.12 2.89 12.71
C TYR A 125 -5.02 3.70 13.42
N LEU A 126 -5.16 3.95 14.72
CA LEU A 126 -4.13 4.64 15.50
C LEU A 126 -2.80 3.89 15.48
N GLN A 127 -2.81 2.55 15.60
CA GLN A 127 -1.59 1.74 15.48
C GLN A 127 -0.96 1.84 14.08
N ILE A 128 -1.77 1.85 13.01
CA ILE A 128 -1.27 1.98 11.63
C ILE A 128 -0.63 3.34 11.41
N VAL A 129 -1.29 4.43 11.85
CA VAL A 129 -0.81 5.81 11.63
C VAL A 129 0.42 6.12 12.47
N THR A 130 0.55 5.52 13.65
CA THR A 130 1.74 5.69 14.50
C THR A 130 2.89 4.76 14.13
N MET A 131 2.63 3.70 13.36
CA MET A 131 3.67 2.78 12.91
C MET A 131 4.58 3.44 11.86
N ASN A 132 5.87 3.06 11.89
CA ASN A 132 6.82 3.48 10.87
C ASN A 132 6.32 3.11 9.46
N GLY A 133 6.23 4.10 8.56
CA GLY A 133 5.67 3.90 7.22
C GLY A 133 6.41 2.88 6.35
N VAL A 134 7.73 2.71 6.54
CA VAL A 134 8.50 1.67 5.84
C VAL A 134 8.10 0.29 6.35
N LEU A 135 7.98 0.11 7.67
CA LEU A 135 7.52 -1.13 8.26
C LEU A 135 6.11 -1.48 7.80
N PHE A 136 5.19 -0.51 7.80
CA PHE A 136 3.84 -0.70 7.26
C PHE A 136 3.87 -1.17 5.81
N GLY A 137 4.66 -0.51 4.95
CA GLY A 137 4.84 -0.90 3.56
C GLY A 137 5.35 -2.33 3.40
N VAL A 138 6.30 -2.76 4.22
CA VAL A 138 6.83 -4.14 4.22
C VAL A 138 5.74 -5.15 4.60
N LEU A 139 4.93 -4.85 5.61
CA LEU A 139 3.82 -5.71 6.05
C LEU A 139 2.73 -5.87 4.97
N LEU A 140 2.60 -4.91 4.05
CA LEU A 140 1.66 -5.01 2.93
C LEU A 140 2.17 -5.87 1.76
N LEU A 141 3.48 -6.12 1.65
CA LEU A 141 4.04 -6.84 0.50
C LEU A 141 3.52 -8.28 0.29
N PRO A 142 3.27 -9.09 1.33
CA PRO A 142 2.65 -10.41 1.16
C PRO A 142 1.24 -10.32 0.56
N LEU A 143 0.45 -9.34 1.00
CA LEU A 143 -0.89 -9.08 0.49
C LEU A 143 -0.83 -8.64 -0.99
N VAL A 144 0.10 -7.74 -1.32
CA VAL A 144 0.35 -7.33 -2.71
C VAL A 144 0.80 -8.53 -3.55
N ALA A 145 1.71 -9.37 -3.05
CA ALA A 145 2.18 -10.56 -3.78
C ALA A 145 1.03 -11.55 -4.06
N LEU A 146 0.16 -11.78 -3.07
CA LEU A 146 -1.04 -12.58 -3.23
C LEU A 146 -1.97 -11.99 -4.30
N PHE A 147 -2.25 -10.68 -4.24
CA PHE A 147 -3.08 -10.01 -5.22
C PHE A 147 -2.50 -10.10 -6.64
N LEU A 148 -1.20 -9.90 -6.80
CA LEU A 148 -0.52 -10.03 -8.09
C LEU A 148 -0.58 -11.47 -8.63
N ALA A 149 -0.52 -12.47 -7.75
CA ALA A 149 -0.76 -13.87 -8.15
C ALA A 149 -2.21 -14.03 -8.67
N LEU A 150 -3.21 -13.49 -7.97
CA LEU A 150 -4.60 -13.50 -8.42
C LEU A 150 -4.77 -12.82 -9.80
N CYS A 151 -4.14 -11.65 -10.02
CA CYS A 151 -4.16 -10.99 -11.33
C CYS A 151 -3.64 -11.92 -12.44
N MET A 152 -2.56 -12.65 -12.21
CA MET A 152 -2.02 -13.58 -13.20
C MET A 152 -2.87 -14.85 -13.35
N ILE A 153 -3.53 -15.31 -12.28
CA ILE A 153 -4.47 -16.44 -12.34
C ILE A 153 -5.68 -16.08 -13.21
N VAL A 154 -6.24 -14.88 -13.06
CA VAL A 154 -7.44 -14.46 -13.81
C VAL A 154 -7.09 -13.93 -15.19
N VAL A 155 -6.19 -12.94 -15.26
CA VAL A 155 -5.89 -12.16 -16.47
C VAL A 155 -4.66 -12.69 -17.22
N GLY A 156 -3.75 -13.39 -16.55
CA GLY A 156 -2.50 -13.89 -17.15
C GLY A 156 -1.37 -12.86 -17.20
N THR A 157 -1.56 -11.70 -16.58
CA THR A 157 -0.52 -10.66 -16.43
C THR A 157 -0.83 -9.79 -15.21
N THR A 158 0.14 -9.01 -14.76
CA THR A 158 -0.06 -7.90 -13.81
C THR A 158 -0.02 -6.56 -14.55
N PRO A 159 -0.54 -5.46 -13.99
CA PRO A 159 -0.48 -4.15 -14.61
C PRO A 159 0.94 -3.73 -14.99
N GLY A 160 1.92 -3.83 -14.08
CA GLY A 160 3.31 -3.49 -14.37
C GLY A 160 3.94 -4.38 -15.44
N LYS A 161 3.67 -5.69 -15.40
CA LYS A 161 4.10 -6.64 -16.45
C LYS A 161 3.45 -6.32 -17.81
N ALA A 162 2.18 -5.91 -17.80
CA ALA A 162 1.42 -5.49 -18.99
C ALA A 162 1.87 -4.13 -19.52
N VAL A 163 2.40 -3.23 -18.69
CA VAL A 163 3.00 -1.98 -19.16
C VAL A 163 4.35 -2.28 -19.82
N VAL A 164 5.22 -3.05 -19.16
CA VAL A 164 6.59 -3.28 -19.62
C VAL A 164 6.70 -4.31 -20.75
N GLY A 165 5.74 -5.23 -20.89
CA GLY A 165 5.73 -6.25 -21.94
C GLY A 165 6.41 -7.55 -21.56
N VAL A 166 6.35 -7.90 -20.28
CA VAL A 166 6.84 -9.17 -19.75
C VAL A 166 5.63 -10.07 -19.50
N ARG A 167 5.65 -11.32 -19.98
CA ARG A 167 4.63 -12.31 -19.61
C ARG A 167 5.28 -13.59 -19.09
N VAL A 168 4.69 -14.12 -18.02
CA VAL A 168 5.09 -15.40 -17.44
C VAL A 168 4.16 -16.47 -17.99
N VAL A 169 4.72 -17.52 -18.55
CA VAL A 169 3.95 -18.65 -19.10
C VAL A 169 3.94 -19.77 -18.07
N VAL A 170 2.79 -20.42 -17.90
CA VAL A 170 2.67 -21.59 -17.02
C VAL A 170 3.27 -22.80 -17.73
N PRO A 171 4.20 -23.55 -17.10
CA PRO A 171 4.74 -24.77 -17.69
C PRO A 171 3.65 -25.82 -17.97
N GLN A 172 3.86 -26.64 -18.99
CA GLN A 172 2.96 -27.77 -19.27
C GLN A 172 2.89 -28.71 -18.04
N GLY A 173 1.70 -29.19 -17.72
CA GLY A 173 1.46 -30.08 -16.57
C GLY A 173 1.38 -29.40 -15.20
N HIS A 174 1.58 -28.09 -15.09
CA HIS A 174 1.47 -27.36 -13.82
C HIS A 174 0.08 -26.73 -13.63
N SER A 175 -0.42 -26.74 -12.39
CA SER A 175 -1.64 -26.00 -12.05
C SER A 175 -1.36 -24.50 -12.06
N ARG A 176 -2.22 -23.72 -12.73
CA ARG A 176 -2.07 -22.26 -12.86
C ARG A 176 -2.03 -21.56 -11.50
N ILE A 177 -2.91 -21.98 -10.59
CA ILE A 177 -3.03 -21.40 -9.24
C ILE A 177 -1.77 -21.68 -8.41
N GLY A 178 -1.38 -22.96 -8.30
CA GLY A 178 -0.22 -23.37 -7.50
C GLY A 178 1.07 -22.76 -8.03
N PHE A 179 1.23 -22.70 -9.36
CA PHE A 179 2.38 -22.07 -10.00
C PHE A 179 2.52 -20.59 -9.63
N TYR A 180 1.49 -19.77 -9.86
CA TYR A 180 1.60 -18.33 -9.60
C TYR A 180 1.72 -17.98 -8.12
N LEU A 181 1.01 -18.68 -7.24
CA LEU A 181 1.15 -18.47 -5.78
C LEU A 181 2.55 -18.81 -5.29
N SER A 182 3.07 -20.00 -5.64
CA SER A 182 4.43 -20.42 -5.26
C SER A 182 5.47 -19.46 -5.82
N ARG A 183 5.31 -19.04 -7.07
CA ARG A 183 6.23 -18.12 -7.72
C ARG A 183 6.24 -16.75 -7.06
N GLU A 184 5.09 -16.14 -6.81
CA GLU A 184 5.02 -14.81 -6.18
C GLU A 184 5.53 -14.84 -4.73
N PHE A 185 5.33 -15.95 -4.01
CA PHE A 185 5.97 -16.17 -2.72
C PHE A 185 7.52 -16.21 -2.83
N LYS A 186 8.06 -16.97 -3.79
CA LYS A 186 9.52 -17.00 -4.05
C LYS A 186 10.06 -15.64 -4.48
N VAL A 187 9.30 -14.86 -5.26
CA VAL A 187 9.68 -13.49 -5.64
C VAL A 187 9.74 -12.58 -4.41
N TRP A 188 8.78 -12.69 -3.49
CA TRP A 188 8.80 -11.92 -2.25
C TRP A 188 10.01 -12.27 -1.36
N VAL A 189 10.33 -13.56 -1.21
CA VAL A 189 11.47 -14.00 -0.38
C VAL A 189 12.82 -13.76 -1.08
N ALA A 190 13.04 -14.38 -2.24
CA ALA A 190 14.34 -14.41 -2.93
C ALA A 190 14.58 -13.23 -3.87
N GLY A 191 13.53 -12.53 -4.29
CA GLY A 191 13.63 -11.31 -5.09
C GLY A 191 13.67 -10.06 -4.21
N LEU A 192 12.70 -9.92 -3.31
CA LEU A 192 12.53 -8.73 -2.47
C LEU A 192 13.16 -8.85 -1.07
N GLY A 193 13.74 -9.99 -0.68
CA GLY A 193 14.35 -10.13 0.65
C GLY A 193 13.35 -9.93 1.78
N LEU A 194 12.13 -10.45 1.62
CA LEU A 194 10.96 -10.20 2.48
C LEU A 194 10.48 -8.74 2.49
N GLY A 195 11.07 -7.88 1.67
CA GLY A 195 10.81 -6.43 1.65
C GLY A 195 11.72 -5.62 2.56
N ILE A 196 12.60 -6.27 3.32
CA ILE A 196 13.48 -5.58 4.27
C ILE A 196 14.43 -4.66 3.48
N PRO A 197 14.47 -3.35 3.82
CA PRO A 197 15.39 -2.41 3.18
C PRO A 197 16.84 -2.92 3.25
N PHE A 198 17.66 -2.59 2.25
CA PHE A 198 19.02 -3.10 2.04
C PHE A 198 19.13 -4.60 1.74
N VAL A 199 18.44 -5.48 2.46
CA VAL A 199 18.38 -6.92 2.12
C VAL A 199 17.80 -7.10 0.72
N ALA A 200 16.70 -6.39 0.43
CA ALA A 200 16.08 -6.34 -0.89
C ALA A 200 17.05 -5.88 -2.00
N LEU A 201 17.98 -4.97 -1.68
CA LEU A 201 18.98 -4.49 -2.64
C LEU A 201 19.97 -5.61 -2.98
N PHE A 202 20.50 -6.31 -1.97
CA PHE A 202 21.43 -7.42 -2.18
C PHE A 202 20.78 -8.57 -2.95
N THR A 203 19.53 -8.93 -2.64
CA THR A 203 18.80 -9.96 -3.37
C THR A 203 18.57 -9.53 -4.82
N GLN A 204 18.16 -8.30 -5.08
CA GLN A 204 17.96 -7.78 -6.44
C GLN A 204 19.27 -7.73 -7.25
N VAL A 205 20.38 -7.30 -6.64
CA VAL A 205 21.71 -7.32 -7.28
C VAL A 205 22.11 -8.75 -7.66
N ARG A 206 21.85 -9.73 -6.78
CA ARG A 206 22.07 -11.15 -7.10
C ARG A 206 21.22 -11.60 -8.29
N GLN A 207 19.92 -11.29 -8.31
CA GLN A 207 19.04 -11.65 -9.43
C GLN A 207 19.47 -10.97 -10.74
N TYR A 208 19.89 -9.70 -10.68
CA TYR A 208 20.43 -8.98 -11.83
C TYR A 208 21.65 -9.71 -12.40
N ARG A 209 22.61 -10.09 -11.55
CA ARG A 209 23.83 -10.79 -11.98
C ARG A 209 23.52 -12.15 -12.63
N LEU A 210 22.55 -12.91 -12.09
CA LEU A 210 22.11 -14.17 -12.68
C LEU A 210 21.54 -13.96 -14.08
N LEU A 211 20.59 -13.03 -14.22
CA LEU A 211 19.95 -12.72 -15.49
C LEU A 211 20.92 -12.11 -16.51
N ALA A 212 21.87 -11.27 -16.07
CA ALA A 212 22.91 -10.70 -16.92
C ALA A 212 23.91 -11.76 -17.42
N ALA A 213 24.11 -12.83 -16.65
CA ALA A 213 24.89 -13.99 -17.04
C ALA A 213 24.10 -15.02 -17.89
N GLY A 214 22.89 -14.69 -18.32
CA GLY A 214 22.02 -15.59 -19.11
C GLY A 214 21.39 -16.73 -18.31
N LYS A 215 21.51 -16.73 -16.97
CA LYS A 215 20.87 -17.71 -16.10
C LYS A 215 19.44 -17.29 -15.76
N ALA A 216 18.60 -18.25 -15.41
CA ALA A 216 17.28 -17.95 -14.85
C ALA A 216 17.41 -17.23 -13.50
N ALA A 217 16.43 -16.38 -13.17
CA ALA A 217 16.30 -15.84 -11.82
C ALA A 217 15.99 -17.01 -10.85
N SER A 218 16.45 -16.92 -9.60
CA SER A 218 16.35 -18.05 -8.66
C SER A 218 14.91 -18.46 -8.35
N TYR A 219 13.94 -17.54 -8.51
CA TYR A 219 12.52 -17.82 -8.33
C TYR A 219 11.82 -18.36 -9.58
N ASP A 220 12.50 -18.38 -10.74
CA ASP A 220 12.02 -18.97 -11.99
C ASP A 220 12.80 -20.24 -12.39
N GLU A 221 13.79 -20.64 -11.58
CA GLU A 221 14.60 -21.84 -11.82
C GLU A 221 13.72 -23.10 -11.97
N GLY A 222 13.97 -23.89 -13.01
CA GLY A 222 13.19 -25.09 -13.36
C GLY A 222 11.90 -24.84 -14.16
N ASN A 223 11.60 -23.60 -14.58
CA ASN A 223 10.42 -23.24 -15.37
C ASN A 223 10.80 -22.70 -16.76
N PRO A 224 9.91 -22.79 -17.78
CA PRO A 224 10.20 -22.31 -19.13
C PRO A 224 10.44 -20.81 -19.17
N GLU A 225 11.19 -20.38 -20.19
CA GLU A 225 11.66 -19.01 -20.34
C GLU A 225 10.52 -17.98 -20.48
N ILE A 226 10.73 -16.83 -19.86
CA ILE A 226 9.78 -15.72 -19.81
C ILE A 226 9.85 -14.92 -21.10
N ILE A 227 8.70 -14.75 -21.74
CA ILE A 227 8.57 -13.98 -22.99
C ILE A 227 8.55 -12.49 -22.63
N ALA A 228 9.56 -11.75 -23.09
CA ALA A 228 9.62 -10.29 -22.93
C ALA A 228 9.73 -9.60 -24.30
N ASN A 229 8.67 -8.91 -24.72
CA ASN A 229 8.74 -8.02 -25.88
C ASN A 229 8.64 -6.55 -25.44
N PRO A 230 9.67 -6.01 -24.76
CA PRO A 230 9.63 -4.64 -24.27
C PRO A 230 9.84 -3.67 -25.44
N SER A 231 8.84 -2.85 -25.74
CA SER A 231 9.03 -1.74 -26.68
C SER A 231 9.71 -0.57 -25.97
N LYS A 232 10.62 0.14 -26.65
CA LYS A 232 11.30 1.32 -26.09
C LYS A 232 10.29 2.41 -25.66
N VAL A 233 9.17 2.52 -26.37
CA VAL A 233 8.06 3.44 -26.06
C VAL A 233 7.37 3.07 -24.75
N ARG A 234 7.11 1.79 -24.53
CA ARG A 234 6.49 1.30 -23.29
C ARG A 234 7.41 1.48 -22.08
N LEU A 235 8.71 1.29 -22.27
CA LEU A 235 9.71 1.57 -21.23
C LEU A 235 9.76 3.07 -20.90
N ALA A 236 9.77 3.95 -21.92
CA ALA A 236 9.75 5.39 -21.71
C ALA A 236 8.48 5.84 -20.99
N ALA A 237 7.31 5.36 -21.41
CA ALA A 237 6.04 5.65 -20.74
C ALA A 237 6.02 5.16 -19.27
N SER A 238 6.60 3.98 -19.00
CA SER A 238 6.76 3.47 -17.63
C SER A 238 7.57 4.42 -16.76
N ILE A 239 8.70 4.92 -17.29
CA ILE A 239 9.58 5.84 -16.56
C ILE A 239 8.85 7.15 -16.25
N VAL A 240 8.07 7.68 -17.20
CA VAL A 240 7.27 8.90 -16.98
C VAL A 240 6.22 8.70 -15.90
N VAL A 241 5.43 7.62 -15.96
CA VAL A 241 4.39 7.31 -14.96
C VAL A 241 5.03 7.13 -13.58
N VAL A 242 6.13 6.37 -13.49
CA VAL A 242 6.88 6.19 -12.25
C VAL A 242 7.39 7.52 -11.71
N SER A 243 7.97 8.36 -12.55
CA SER A 243 8.51 9.67 -12.14
C SER A 243 7.41 10.60 -11.65
N ALA A 244 6.25 10.61 -12.30
CA ALA A 244 5.10 11.40 -11.89
C ALA A 244 4.57 10.93 -10.52
N LEU A 245 4.37 9.63 -10.34
CA LEU A 245 3.90 9.06 -9.07
C LEU A 245 4.92 9.26 -7.94
N PHE A 246 6.21 9.09 -8.21
CA PHE A 246 7.28 9.34 -7.24
C PHE A 246 7.33 10.81 -6.83
N THR A 247 7.28 11.72 -7.81
CA THR A 247 7.27 13.17 -7.56
C THR A 247 6.05 13.58 -6.75
N GLY A 248 4.87 13.08 -7.09
CA GLY A 248 3.65 13.30 -6.32
C GLY A 248 3.79 12.82 -4.86
N ASN A 249 4.35 11.64 -4.65
CA ASN A 249 4.59 11.12 -3.29
C ASN A 249 5.60 11.97 -2.50
N VAL A 250 6.66 12.44 -3.14
CA VAL A 250 7.67 13.31 -2.50
C VAL A 250 7.06 14.66 -2.13
N ILE A 251 6.24 15.26 -2.99
CA ILE A 251 5.55 16.52 -2.72
C ILE A 251 4.62 16.37 -1.52
N LEU A 252 3.77 15.34 -1.52
CA LEU A 252 2.85 15.07 -0.40
C LEU A 252 3.61 14.93 0.93
N ARG A 253 4.72 14.17 0.93
CA ARG A 253 5.55 14.01 2.14
C ARG A 253 6.23 15.31 2.58
N ALA A 254 6.67 16.13 1.64
CA ALA A 254 7.28 17.42 1.95
C ALA A 254 6.24 18.40 2.54
N GLU A 255 5.00 18.36 2.05
CA GLU A 255 3.89 19.13 2.60
C GLU A 255 3.55 18.67 4.02
N ASP A 256 3.43 17.36 4.27
CA ASP A 256 3.18 16.80 5.60
C ASP A 256 4.27 17.21 6.60
N GLN A 257 5.55 17.08 6.23
CA GLN A 257 6.67 17.49 7.08
C GLN A 257 6.65 19.00 7.35
N LYS A 258 6.28 19.80 6.36
CA LYS A 258 6.17 21.25 6.52
C LYS A 258 5.04 21.61 7.49
N ALA A 259 3.89 20.93 7.40
CA ALA A 259 2.76 21.11 8.31
C ALA A 259 3.15 20.74 9.76
N GLU A 260 3.78 19.59 9.97
CA GLU A 260 4.29 19.20 11.30
C GLU A 260 5.32 20.19 11.86
N THR A 261 6.22 20.68 11.02
CA THR A 261 7.21 21.68 11.43
C THR A 261 6.53 23.00 11.81
N ASN A 262 5.54 23.44 11.03
CA ASN A 262 4.80 24.67 11.29
C ASN A 262 4.00 24.59 12.60
N LEU A 263 3.41 23.44 12.93
CA LEU A 263 2.66 23.24 14.19
C LEU A 263 3.53 23.44 15.44
N ASN A 264 4.83 23.16 15.35
CA ASN A 264 5.76 23.28 16.47
C ASN A 264 6.58 24.58 16.44
N ALA A 265 6.59 25.29 15.31
CA ALA A 265 7.33 26.53 15.14
C ALA A 265 6.53 27.73 15.63
N THR A 266 7.23 28.75 16.12
CA THR A 266 6.65 30.04 16.50
C THR A 266 7.14 31.16 15.59
N GLN A 267 6.40 32.27 15.60
CA GLN A 267 6.76 33.51 14.93
C GLN A 267 6.41 34.71 15.81
N ALA A 268 7.11 35.81 15.57
CA ALA A 268 6.83 37.09 16.23
C ALA A 268 5.73 37.86 15.47
N TRP A 269 4.78 38.42 16.20
CA TRP A 269 3.78 39.33 15.69
C TRP A 269 3.81 40.64 16.49
N LEU A 270 4.04 41.76 15.81
CA LEU A 270 4.02 43.08 16.43
C LEU A 270 2.58 43.57 16.53
N ASN A 271 2.08 43.83 17.74
CA ASN A 271 0.75 44.38 17.95
C ASN A 271 0.72 45.85 17.51
N PRO A 272 -0.02 46.21 16.44
CA PRO A 272 -0.03 47.57 15.91
C PRO A 272 -0.70 48.63 16.81
N VAL A 273 -1.33 48.20 17.91
CA VAL A 273 -2.00 49.08 18.88
C VAL A 273 -1.07 49.43 20.04
N THR A 274 -0.26 48.48 20.50
CA THR A 274 0.57 48.63 21.71
C THR A 274 2.07 48.66 21.43
N ASP A 275 2.49 48.42 20.18
CA ASP A 275 3.88 48.26 19.76
C ASP A 275 4.65 47.18 20.55
N LYS A 276 3.93 46.23 21.16
CA LYS A 276 4.49 45.06 21.85
C LYS A 276 4.47 43.84 20.94
N THR A 277 5.48 43.00 21.06
CA THR A 277 5.59 41.77 20.28
C THR A 277 4.97 40.58 21.02
N ALA A 278 4.07 39.87 20.34
CA ALA A 278 3.57 38.55 20.74
C ALA A 278 4.37 37.43 20.07
N THR A 279 4.56 36.31 20.75
CA THR A 279 5.05 35.07 20.14
C THR A 279 3.86 34.15 19.90
N ILE A 280 3.54 33.88 18.62
CA ILE A 280 2.41 33.04 18.22
C ILE A 280 2.90 31.82 17.43
N GLY A 281 2.10 30.75 17.34
CA GLY A 281 2.37 29.64 16.44
C GLY A 281 2.50 30.09 14.99
N LYS A 282 3.44 29.50 14.24
CA LYS A 282 3.71 29.84 12.83
C LYS A 282 2.53 29.50 11.90
N THR A 283 1.62 28.64 12.35
CA THR A 283 0.37 28.31 11.66
C THR A 283 -0.62 29.48 11.65
N TRP A 284 -0.51 30.46 12.55
CA TRP A 284 -1.39 31.63 12.59
C TRP A 284 -0.93 32.70 11.61
N GLN A 285 -1.66 32.89 10.52
CA GLN A 285 -1.39 33.94 9.54
C GLN A 285 -2.23 35.18 9.85
N ALA A 286 -1.57 36.29 10.20
CA ALA A 286 -2.23 37.55 10.49
C ALA A 286 -2.64 38.28 9.20
N GLN A 287 -3.86 38.81 9.17
CA GLN A 287 -4.38 39.66 8.12
C GLN A 287 -5.10 40.86 8.75
N GLU A 288 -4.90 42.05 8.20
CA GLU A 288 -5.58 43.24 8.69
C GLU A 288 -7.02 43.29 8.15
N MET A 289 -7.99 43.55 9.04
CA MET A 289 -9.38 43.72 8.66
C MET A 289 -9.81 45.16 8.94
N LYS A 290 -10.29 45.87 7.92
CA LYS A 290 -10.88 47.19 8.11
C LYS A 290 -12.27 47.03 8.73
N THR A 291 -12.48 47.62 9.91
CA THR A 291 -13.81 47.64 10.56
C THR A 291 -14.28 49.07 10.78
N ASN A 292 -15.60 49.25 10.88
CA ASN A 292 -16.23 50.57 10.96
C ASN A 292 -16.15 51.22 12.36
N SER A 293 -15.77 50.47 13.39
CA SER A 293 -15.89 50.89 14.81
C SER A 293 -14.69 50.53 15.69
N GLY A 294 -13.59 50.00 15.13
CA GLY A 294 -12.39 49.68 15.90
C GLY A 294 -11.26 49.09 15.07
N ARG A 295 -10.19 48.66 15.74
CA ARG A 295 -9.10 47.89 15.11
C ARG A 295 -9.36 46.41 15.39
N ALA A 296 -9.57 45.65 14.33
CA ALA A 296 -9.67 44.20 14.40
C ALA A 296 -8.58 43.56 13.54
N PHE A 297 -7.94 42.54 14.09
CA PHE A 297 -6.91 41.77 13.42
C PHE A 297 -7.41 40.35 13.27
N TYR A 298 -7.40 39.86 12.03
CA TYR A 298 -7.85 38.52 11.69
C TYR A 298 -6.65 37.59 11.62
N PHE A 299 -6.82 36.36 12.09
CA PHE A 299 -5.80 35.33 12.04
C PHE A 299 -6.45 34.04 11.54
N ALA A 300 -5.80 33.38 10.59
CA ALA A 300 -6.25 32.08 10.08
C ALA A 300 -5.16 31.03 10.24
N SER A 301 -5.57 29.82 10.59
CA SER A 301 -4.73 28.63 10.68
C SER A 301 -5.38 27.48 9.93
N ASN A 302 -4.84 27.16 8.75
CA ASN A 302 -5.34 26.06 7.93
C ASN A 302 -5.00 24.71 8.57
N GLU A 303 -3.83 24.60 9.17
CA GLU A 303 -3.35 23.39 9.84
C GLU A 303 -4.20 23.05 11.08
N LEU A 304 -4.71 24.07 11.77
CA LEU A 304 -5.60 23.87 12.94
C LEU A 304 -7.09 23.93 12.58
N LEU A 305 -7.46 24.22 11.33
CA LEU A 305 -8.85 24.52 10.93
C LEU A 305 -9.50 25.53 11.89
N ALA A 306 -8.74 26.58 12.23
CA ALA A 306 -9.11 27.56 13.24
C ALA A 306 -8.90 28.99 12.72
N GLU A 307 -9.76 29.89 13.15
CA GLU A 307 -9.73 31.31 12.83
C GLU A 307 -9.85 32.12 14.13
N ALA A 308 -9.20 33.27 14.20
CA ALA A 308 -9.26 34.12 15.37
C ALA A 308 -9.39 35.59 14.97
N ILE A 309 -10.14 36.35 15.77
CA ILE A 309 -10.25 37.80 15.64
C ILE A 309 -9.80 38.42 16.95
N LEU A 310 -8.78 39.28 16.90
CA LEU A 310 -8.41 40.17 18.00
C LEU A 310 -9.05 41.53 17.76
N GLY A 311 -9.96 41.95 18.63
CA GLY A 311 -10.58 43.27 18.62
C GLY A 311 -10.03 44.16 19.73
N TYR A 312 -9.82 45.43 19.40
CA TYR A 312 -9.48 46.50 20.35
C TYR A 312 -10.45 47.66 20.23
N GLU A 313 -10.85 48.19 21.39
CA GLU A 313 -11.70 49.37 21.51
C GLU A 313 -11.28 50.24 22.71
N ARG A 314 -11.33 51.55 22.54
CA ARG A 314 -10.97 52.55 23.55
C ARG A 314 -12.23 53.34 23.93
N PHE A 315 -12.65 53.27 25.18
CA PHE A 315 -13.81 54.00 25.67
C PHE A 315 -13.49 55.47 25.99
N PRO A 316 -14.48 56.39 25.86
CA PRO A 316 -14.29 57.80 26.23
C PRO A 316 -14.00 58.01 27.72
N SER A 317 -14.63 57.21 28.59
CA SER A 317 -14.56 57.30 30.05
C SER A 317 -14.14 55.98 30.70
N ASP A 318 -13.51 56.07 31.87
CA ASP A 318 -13.19 54.92 32.72
C ASP A 318 -14.45 54.35 33.41
N GLY A 319 -14.32 53.16 33.99
CA GLY A 319 -15.37 52.55 34.82
C GLY A 319 -16.31 51.59 34.09
N VAL A 320 -15.99 51.21 32.85
CA VAL A 320 -16.74 50.18 32.13
C VAL A 320 -16.58 48.83 32.84
N GLN A 321 -17.71 48.26 33.28
CA GLN A 321 -17.71 46.95 33.91
C GLN A 321 -17.52 45.86 32.85
N ALA A 322 -16.62 44.90 33.13
CA ALA A 322 -16.35 43.80 32.21
C ALA A 322 -17.61 43.00 31.85
N ALA A 323 -18.54 42.81 32.80
CA ALA A 323 -19.81 42.12 32.58
C ALA A 323 -20.72 42.86 31.57
N ALA A 324 -20.85 44.18 31.72
CA ALA A 324 -21.63 45.00 30.79
C ALA A 324 -21.01 45.00 29.38
N TYR A 325 -19.67 45.01 29.28
CA TYR A 325 -18.99 44.84 28.00
C TYR A 325 -19.24 43.44 27.41
N ALA A 326 -19.26 42.39 28.25
CA ALA A 326 -19.56 41.03 27.83
C ALA A 326 -20.94 40.91 27.19
N ASP A 327 -21.96 41.49 27.82
CA ASP A 327 -23.33 41.48 27.31
C ASP A 327 -23.45 42.27 26.01
N ALA A 328 -22.77 43.42 25.91
CA ALA A 328 -22.70 44.20 24.68
C ALA A 328 -22.04 43.42 23.54
N ILE A 329 -20.95 42.70 23.80
CA ILE A 329 -20.30 41.84 22.80
C ILE A 329 -21.20 40.68 22.41
N LYS A 330 -21.87 40.02 23.38
CA LYS A 330 -22.82 38.95 23.10
C LYS A 330 -23.94 39.42 22.16
N ALA A 331 -24.48 40.61 22.37
CA ALA A 331 -25.47 41.20 21.49
C ALA A 331 -24.89 41.57 20.11
N ALA A 332 -23.69 42.15 20.07
CA ALA A 332 -23.05 42.61 18.83
C ALA A 332 -22.71 41.48 17.86
N VAL A 333 -22.44 40.27 18.38
CA VAL A 333 -22.05 39.10 17.55
C VAL A 333 -23.20 38.11 17.33
N ALA A 334 -24.40 38.40 17.84
CA ALA A 334 -25.53 37.48 17.84
C ALA A 334 -26.00 37.07 16.43
N SER A 335 -25.71 37.87 15.39
CA SER A 335 -25.97 37.51 13.99
C SER A 335 -25.15 36.32 13.50
N ASP A 336 -23.93 36.15 14.05
CA ASP A 336 -22.92 35.22 13.53
C ASP A 336 -22.52 34.15 14.55
N VAL A 337 -22.71 34.41 15.85
CA VAL A 337 -22.31 33.55 16.97
C VAL A 337 -23.40 33.49 18.03
N SER A 338 -23.82 32.28 18.38
CA SER A 338 -24.66 32.01 19.57
C SER A 338 -23.75 31.71 20.76
N ILE A 339 -23.72 32.59 21.77
CA ILE A 339 -22.99 32.36 23.03
C ILE A 339 -23.92 31.65 24.01
N ASP A 340 -23.69 30.36 24.19
CA ASP A 340 -24.60 29.45 24.91
C ASP A 340 -24.24 29.31 26.39
N THR A 341 -22.98 29.57 26.77
CA THR A 341 -22.52 29.45 28.17
C THR A 341 -22.53 30.79 28.90
N GLU A 342 -22.63 30.73 30.23
CA GLU A 342 -22.38 31.88 31.09
C GLU A 342 -20.92 32.37 31.01
N TRP A 343 -20.73 33.66 31.23
CA TRP A 343 -19.41 34.29 31.32
C TRP A 343 -18.70 33.85 32.59
N ARG A 344 -17.54 33.20 32.44
CA ARG A 344 -16.69 32.77 33.55
C ARG A 344 -15.52 33.72 33.76
N SER A 345 -15.23 34.04 35.02
CA SER A 345 -14.05 34.82 35.37
C SER A 345 -12.79 33.98 35.17
N VAL A 346 -11.83 34.52 34.42
CA VAL A 346 -10.52 33.91 34.15
C VAL A 346 -9.42 34.96 34.30
N SER A 347 -8.17 34.54 34.45
CA SER A 347 -7.01 35.44 34.39
C SER A 347 -6.15 35.08 33.19
N VAL A 348 -5.86 36.06 32.34
CA VAL A 348 -5.01 35.89 31.16
C VAL A 348 -3.82 36.82 31.29
N GLN A 349 -2.60 36.27 31.41
CA GLN A 349 -1.37 37.05 31.65
C GLN A 349 -1.48 38.03 32.84
N GLY A 350 -2.18 37.62 33.90
CA GLY A 350 -2.41 38.44 35.10
C GLY A 350 -3.53 39.47 34.95
N MET A 351 -4.13 39.62 33.76
CA MET A 351 -5.28 40.51 33.52
C MET A 351 -6.60 39.80 33.86
N PRO A 352 -7.48 40.39 34.67
CA PRO A 352 -8.84 39.88 34.87
C PRO A 352 -9.62 39.90 33.55
N ALA A 353 -10.22 38.77 33.20
CA ALA A 353 -10.93 38.57 31.95
C ALA A 353 -12.20 37.74 32.15
N LEU A 354 -13.13 37.82 31.21
CA LEU A 354 -14.31 36.95 31.14
C LEU A 354 -14.22 36.07 29.90
N ARG A 355 -14.54 34.79 30.04
CA ARG A 355 -14.55 33.81 28.95
C ARG A 355 -15.90 33.13 28.85
N ALA A 356 -16.40 33.00 27.63
CA ALA A 356 -17.59 32.23 27.29
C ALA A 356 -17.36 31.43 26.00
N THR A 357 -18.14 30.37 25.83
CA THR A 357 -18.13 29.52 24.64
C THR A 357 -19.50 29.50 23.99
N GLY A 358 -19.50 29.28 22.69
CA GLY A 358 -20.67 29.30 21.84
C GLY A 358 -20.46 28.52 20.55
N LYS A 359 -21.37 28.71 19.61
CA LYS A 359 -21.34 28.09 18.28
C LYS A 359 -21.53 29.15 17.19
N SER A 360 -20.94 28.91 16.02
CA SER A 360 -21.25 29.75 14.85
C SER A 360 -22.67 29.48 14.37
N VAL A 361 -23.40 30.53 14.04
CA VAL A 361 -24.75 30.46 13.44
C VAL A 361 -24.68 29.88 12.03
N LYS A 362 -23.61 30.22 11.27
CA LYS A 362 -23.42 29.78 9.89
C LYS A 362 -22.82 28.37 9.79
N TYR A 363 -21.93 28.00 10.71
CA TYR A 363 -21.22 26.71 10.72
C TYR A 363 -21.43 26.00 12.06
N THR A 364 -22.44 25.13 12.14
CA THR A 364 -22.88 24.50 13.40
C THR A 364 -21.87 23.55 14.03
N ASP A 365 -20.86 23.12 13.27
CA ASP A 365 -19.72 22.31 13.70
C ASP A 365 -18.55 23.14 14.28
N SER A 366 -18.65 24.47 14.21
CA SER A 366 -17.61 25.39 14.67
C SER A 366 -17.90 25.88 16.08
N ILE A 367 -17.00 25.55 17.01
CA ILE A 367 -17.04 26.04 18.38
C ILE A 367 -16.36 27.40 18.42
N VAL A 368 -17.01 28.36 19.08
CA VAL A 368 -16.49 29.71 19.26
C VAL A 368 -16.15 29.92 20.72
N GLU A 369 -14.93 30.38 21.00
CA GLU A 369 -14.53 30.86 22.31
C GLU A 369 -14.32 32.36 22.27
N VAL A 370 -14.99 33.06 23.19
CA VAL A 370 -14.91 34.50 23.34
C VAL A 370 -14.21 34.79 24.67
N THR A 371 -13.10 35.52 24.61
CA THR A 371 -12.42 36.04 25.81
C THR A 371 -12.38 37.55 25.72
N ILE A 372 -12.76 38.24 26.79
CA ILE A 372 -12.73 39.70 26.87
C ILE A 372 -11.98 40.15 28.11
N ALA A 373 -11.27 41.26 28.03
CA ALA A 373 -10.68 41.92 29.19
C ALA A 373 -10.85 43.43 29.06
N VAL A 374 -11.12 44.09 30.18
CA VAL A 374 -11.28 45.55 30.26
C VAL A 374 -10.35 46.07 31.34
N LYS A 375 -9.50 47.04 30.99
CA LYS A 375 -8.54 47.69 31.90
C LYS A 375 -8.60 49.20 31.68
N GLY A 376 -9.14 49.93 32.67
CA GLY A 376 -9.39 51.37 32.54
C GLY A 376 -10.40 51.65 31.42
N ARG A 377 -9.96 52.29 30.33
CA ARG A 377 -10.77 52.53 29.11
C ARG A 377 -10.41 51.61 27.95
N ASP A 378 -9.43 50.73 28.10
CA ASP A 378 -9.03 49.80 27.05
C ASP A 378 -9.79 48.50 27.19
N ALA A 379 -10.48 48.11 26.12
CA ALA A 379 -11.18 46.85 26.03
C ALA A 379 -10.62 46.01 24.89
N TRP A 380 -10.29 44.77 25.25
CA TRP A 380 -9.70 43.78 24.37
C TRP A 380 -10.63 42.58 24.29
N ARG A 381 -10.75 42.01 23.10
CA ARG A 381 -11.54 40.80 22.88
C ARG A 381 -10.87 39.87 21.88
N THR A 382 -11.00 38.57 22.12
CA THR A 382 -10.64 37.55 21.14
C THR A 382 -11.85 36.68 20.87
N LEU A 383 -12.16 36.45 19.59
CA LEU A 383 -13.11 35.42 19.16
C LEU A 383 -12.31 34.36 18.40
N VAL A 384 -12.25 33.14 18.93
CA VAL A 384 -11.57 32.03 18.28
C VAL A 384 -12.59 30.99 17.84
N PHE A 385 -12.64 30.75 16.54
CA PHE A 385 -13.46 29.75 15.87
C PHE A 385 -12.59 28.53 15.61
N ALA A 386 -13.04 27.34 16.01
CA ALA A 386 -12.35 26.10 15.72
C ALA A 386 -13.34 25.06 15.20
N ARG A 387 -12.99 24.39 14.09
CA ARG A 387 -13.70 23.21 13.61
C ARG A 387 -13.08 21.97 14.24
N GLY A 388 -13.83 21.35 15.15
CA GLY A 388 -13.35 20.24 15.98
C GLY A 388 -12.88 20.67 17.37
N ASN A 389 -12.31 19.73 18.12
CA ASN A 389 -11.87 19.93 19.49
C ASN A 389 -10.67 19.03 19.84
N SER A 390 -9.65 19.02 18.99
CA SER A 390 -8.44 18.25 19.28
C SER A 390 -7.67 18.86 20.45
N PRO A 391 -6.95 18.06 21.26
CA PRO A 391 -6.10 18.60 22.34
C PRO A 391 -5.05 19.61 21.84
N ALA A 392 -4.50 19.38 20.64
CA ALA A 392 -3.54 20.29 20.02
C ALA A 392 -4.18 21.63 19.64
N GLN A 393 -5.40 21.61 19.06
CA GLN A 393 -6.17 22.83 18.76
C GLN A 393 -6.45 23.63 20.04
N SER A 394 -6.87 22.95 21.12
CA SER A 394 -7.15 23.60 22.40
C SER A 394 -5.91 24.24 23.02
N ALA A 395 -4.79 23.51 23.07
CA ALA A 395 -3.54 24.02 23.62
C ALA A 395 -2.99 25.21 22.82
N GLU A 396 -3.06 25.16 21.49
CA GLU A 396 -2.56 26.23 20.64
C GLU A 396 -3.46 27.46 20.65
N LYS A 397 -4.80 27.28 20.75
CA LYS A 397 -5.75 28.37 21.03
C LYS A 397 -5.40 29.08 22.32
N ASP A 398 -5.19 28.34 23.42
CA ASP A 398 -4.90 28.97 24.72
C ASP A 398 -3.58 29.76 24.69
N LYS A 399 -2.53 29.21 24.06
CA LYS A 399 -1.28 29.94 23.83
C LYS A 399 -1.50 31.21 23.01
N PHE A 400 -2.28 31.12 21.93
CA PHE A 400 -2.60 32.27 21.09
C PHE A 400 -3.30 33.37 21.88
N VAL A 401 -4.36 33.04 22.64
CA VAL A 401 -5.08 34.00 23.48
C VAL A 401 -4.15 34.61 24.53
N GLN A 402 -3.32 33.80 25.20
CA GLN A 402 -2.33 34.31 26.14
C GLN A 402 -1.33 35.27 25.49
N ALA A 403 -0.82 34.96 24.30
CA ALA A 403 0.12 35.81 23.58
C ALA A 403 -0.52 37.15 23.18
N MET A 404 -1.77 37.13 22.71
CA MET A 404 -2.52 38.34 22.34
C MET A 404 -2.74 39.25 23.55
N PHE A 405 -3.29 38.73 24.64
CA PHE A 405 -3.51 39.52 25.85
C PHE A 405 -2.20 39.93 26.56
N GLY A 406 -1.10 39.19 26.34
CA GLY A 406 0.23 39.59 26.79
C GLY A 406 0.71 40.90 26.16
N THR A 407 0.28 41.20 24.93
CA THR A 407 0.55 42.50 24.29
C THR A 407 -0.37 43.62 24.77
N ALA A 408 -1.47 43.29 25.46
CA ALA A 408 -2.45 44.24 25.99
C ALA A 408 -2.17 44.71 27.43
N ASN A 409 -1.37 43.95 28.20
CA ASN A 409 -1.09 44.25 29.62
C ASN A 409 -0.17 45.44 29.85
#